data_AF-A0A2D5SYL7-F1
#
_entry.id   AF-A0A2D5SYL7-F1
#
_cell.length_a   1.000
_cell.length_b   1.000
_cell.length_c   1.000
_cell.angle_alpha   90.00
_cell.angle_beta   90.00
_cell.angle_gamma   90.00
#
_symmetry.space_group_name_H-M   'P 1'
#
loop_
_entity.id
_entity.type
_entity.pdbx_description
1 polymer ?
#
loop_
_entity_poly.entity_id
_entity_poly.type
_entity_poly.pdbx_seq_one_letter_code
_entity_poly.pdbx_strand_id
1 'polypeptide(L)'
;MSVNQETMSRLEQQKQMKTVVLSGAQAKFNTLAKKMSKANPILGHIEDKILRTEAEIALLRTRYTDKHSKLQAKLKELENLKAHKQTISEKHQSIDSTDLDSLWQIANTLPQDGEKQNNALLVSQLLTLEEAKNSLAQHQQELDMLDEQIRLIAARLSSTTDIDKKLRKLQRDLEVKQNLYKDMLERYEMSKVTGQLVRYEGPDKVKTIERAYSPSVPINNPLWISVVLGIVLGLFCGIALVFVYALLDTRIKDMKTVAHLTEQPVLTVMPIVHQEFEREIIIEASRSSYE
;
A
#
# COMPACT_ATOMS: atom_id res chain seq x y z
N MET A 1 -17.65 -21.49 -3.99
CA MET A 1 -16.37 -21.02 -4.57
C MET A 1 -15.78 -21.97 -5.60
N SER A 2 -15.67 -23.29 -5.35
CA SER A 2 -14.99 -24.20 -6.29
C SER A 2 -15.62 -24.24 -7.68
N VAL A 3 -16.96 -24.23 -7.79
CA VAL A 3 -17.65 -24.30 -9.09
C VAL A 3 -17.29 -23.15 -10.02
N ASN A 4 -17.24 -21.91 -9.54
CA ASN A 4 -16.89 -20.75 -10.38
C ASN A 4 -15.39 -20.70 -10.72
N GLN A 5 -14.53 -21.23 -9.84
CA GLN A 5 -13.09 -21.34 -10.13
C GLN A 5 -12.81 -22.45 -11.15
N GLU A 6 -13.54 -23.57 -11.04
CA GLU A 6 -13.46 -24.69 -11.95
C GLU A 6 -13.99 -24.32 -13.34
N THR A 7 -15.13 -23.62 -13.43
CA THR A 7 -15.64 -23.11 -14.71
C THR A 7 -14.68 -22.10 -15.34
N MET A 8 -14.09 -21.20 -14.54
CA MET A 8 -13.07 -20.25 -15.01
C MET A 8 -11.85 -20.98 -15.58
N SER A 9 -11.30 -21.94 -14.84
CA SER A 9 -10.18 -22.76 -15.30
C SER A 9 -10.50 -23.52 -16.58
N ARG A 10 -11.74 -24.04 -16.70
CA ARG A 10 -12.19 -24.76 -17.89
C ARG A 10 -12.29 -23.85 -19.11
N LEU A 11 -12.81 -22.62 -18.95
CA LEU A 11 -12.90 -21.64 -20.04
C LEU A 11 -11.52 -21.15 -20.48
N GLU A 12 -10.61 -20.90 -19.54
CA GLU A 12 -9.21 -20.56 -19.86
C GLU A 12 -8.52 -21.67 -20.66
N GLN A 13 -8.72 -22.93 -20.26
CA GLN A 13 -8.20 -24.08 -21.00
C GLN A 13 -8.83 -24.17 -22.40
N GLN A 14 -10.15 -23.95 -22.53
CA GLN A 14 -10.83 -23.93 -23.83
C GLN A 14 -10.32 -22.81 -24.73
N LYS A 15 -10.10 -21.60 -24.17
CA LYS A 15 -9.51 -20.47 -24.88
C LYS A 15 -8.11 -20.83 -25.39
N GLN A 16 -7.24 -21.37 -24.55
CA GLN A 16 -5.89 -21.79 -24.96
C GLN A 16 -5.93 -22.81 -26.10
N MET A 17 -6.76 -23.84 -25.99
CA MET A 17 -6.93 -24.84 -27.06
C MET A 17 -7.40 -24.18 -28.36
N LYS A 18 -8.38 -23.27 -28.28
CA LYS A 18 -8.92 -22.56 -29.45
C LYS A 18 -7.92 -21.59 -30.08
N THR A 19 -7.09 -20.90 -29.29
CA THR A 19 -6.01 -20.06 -29.81
C THR A 19 -4.98 -20.88 -30.60
N VAL A 20 -4.67 -22.10 -30.14
CA VAL A 20 -3.81 -23.02 -30.89
C VAL A 20 -4.48 -23.46 -32.20
N VAL A 21 -5.78 -23.79 -32.16
CA VAL A 21 -6.55 -24.16 -33.36
C VAL A 21 -6.60 -23.00 -34.37
N LEU A 22 -6.86 -21.77 -33.90
CA LEU A 22 -6.87 -20.57 -34.73
C LEU A 22 -5.51 -20.34 -35.36
N SER A 23 -4.43 -20.43 -34.59
CA SER A 23 -3.06 -20.28 -35.10
C SER A 23 -2.75 -21.34 -36.17
N GLY A 24 -3.22 -22.57 -35.98
CA GLY A 24 -3.14 -23.63 -36.97
C GLY A 24 -3.96 -23.35 -38.23
N ALA A 25 -5.18 -22.83 -38.08
CA ALA A 25 -6.04 -22.43 -39.20
C ALA A 25 -5.44 -21.25 -39.98
N GLN A 26 -4.89 -20.25 -39.29
CA GLN A 26 -4.15 -19.14 -39.87
C GLN A 26 -2.95 -19.63 -40.68
N ALA A 27 -2.16 -20.55 -40.11
CA ALA A 27 -1.03 -21.14 -40.82
C ALA A 27 -1.48 -21.89 -42.08
N LYS A 28 -2.55 -22.70 -42.00
CA LYS A 28 -3.14 -23.39 -43.16
C LYS A 28 -3.58 -22.39 -44.22
N PHE A 29 -4.35 -21.38 -43.86
CA PHE A 29 -4.80 -20.31 -44.77
C PHE A 29 -3.60 -19.62 -45.45
N ASN A 30 -2.60 -19.19 -44.67
CA ASN A 30 -1.41 -18.55 -45.20
C ASN A 30 -0.63 -19.46 -46.16
N THR A 31 -0.53 -20.76 -45.86
CA THR A 31 0.13 -21.72 -46.77
C THR A 31 -0.66 -21.95 -48.05
N LEU A 32 -1.98 -22.03 -47.98
CA LEU A 32 -2.87 -22.13 -49.14
C LEU A 32 -2.78 -20.88 -50.00
N ALA A 33 -2.90 -19.70 -49.40
CA ALA A 33 -2.75 -18.41 -50.08
C ALA A 33 -1.38 -18.28 -50.76
N LYS A 34 -0.29 -18.67 -50.07
CA LYS A 34 1.07 -18.67 -50.65
C LYS A 34 1.23 -19.66 -51.80
N LYS A 35 0.59 -20.84 -51.73
CA LYS A 35 0.59 -21.83 -52.82
C LYS A 35 -0.20 -21.31 -54.03
N MET A 36 -1.35 -20.67 -53.82
CA MET A 36 -2.14 -20.03 -54.89
C MET A 36 -1.38 -18.87 -55.54
N SER A 37 -0.72 -18.03 -54.73
CA SER A 37 0.12 -16.93 -55.23
C SER A 37 1.28 -17.43 -56.10
N LYS A 38 1.94 -18.53 -55.71
CA LYS A 38 3.06 -19.11 -56.47
C LYS A 38 2.63 -19.90 -57.70
N ALA A 39 1.50 -20.62 -57.62
CA ALA A 39 0.97 -21.43 -58.71
C ALA A 39 -0.01 -20.63 -59.56
N ASN A 40 0.35 -19.38 -59.91
CA ASN A 40 -0.54 -18.48 -60.63
C ASN A 40 -1.01 -19.15 -61.95
N PRO A 41 -2.31 -19.50 -62.05
CA PRO A 41 -2.84 -20.24 -63.21
C PRO A 41 -2.77 -19.41 -64.50
N ILE A 42 -2.76 -18.08 -64.39
CA ILE A 42 -2.56 -17.17 -65.51
C ILE A 42 -1.14 -17.32 -66.07
N LEU A 43 -0.14 -17.52 -65.21
CA LEU A 43 1.24 -17.76 -65.62
C LEU A 43 1.36 -19.10 -66.36
N GLY A 44 0.72 -20.16 -65.85
CA GLY A 44 0.68 -21.47 -66.51
C GLY A 44 0.01 -21.41 -67.89
N HIS A 45 -1.10 -20.67 -68.03
CA HIS A 45 -1.75 -20.45 -69.33
C HIS A 45 -0.87 -19.74 -70.36
N ILE A 46 -0.09 -18.76 -69.91
CA ILE A 46 0.86 -18.04 -70.77
C ILE A 46 2.00 -18.98 -71.18
N GLU A 47 2.50 -19.82 -70.26
CA GLU A 47 3.52 -20.83 -70.56
C GLU A 47 3.03 -21.88 -71.57
N ASP A 48 1.80 -22.36 -71.43
CA ASP A 48 1.20 -23.29 -72.39
C ASP A 48 1.02 -22.66 -73.78
N LYS A 49 0.58 -21.40 -73.84
CA LYS A 49 0.49 -20.66 -75.11
C LYS A 49 1.88 -20.48 -75.74
N ILE A 50 2.89 -20.14 -74.94
CA ILE A 50 4.29 -20.04 -75.38
C ILE A 50 4.76 -21.38 -75.99
N LEU A 51 4.55 -22.50 -75.28
CA LEU A 51 4.92 -23.83 -75.75
C LEU A 51 4.23 -24.21 -77.06
N ARG A 52 2.92 -23.95 -77.18
CA ARG A 52 2.15 -24.21 -78.41
C ARG A 52 2.67 -23.37 -79.57
N THR A 53 2.91 -22.07 -79.36
CA THR A 53 3.47 -21.18 -80.39
C THR A 53 4.89 -21.59 -80.77
N GLU A 54 5.73 -22.02 -79.82
CA GLU A 54 7.07 -22.55 -80.10
C GLU A 54 7.01 -23.85 -80.94
N ALA A 55 6.08 -24.75 -80.64
CA ALA A 55 5.84 -25.95 -81.44
C ALA A 55 5.35 -25.61 -82.87
N GLU A 56 4.44 -24.64 -83.01
CA GLU A 56 4.00 -24.13 -84.32
C GLU A 56 5.15 -23.50 -85.11
N ILE A 57 6.03 -22.73 -84.46
CA ILE A 57 7.23 -22.15 -85.08
C ILE A 57 8.17 -23.26 -85.55
N ALA A 58 8.41 -24.29 -84.73
CA ALA A 58 9.24 -25.43 -85.10
C ALA A 58 8.68 -26.16 -86.32
N LEU A 59 7.36 -26.38 -86.38
CA LEU A 59 6.69 -26.95 -87.55
C LEU A 59 6.77 -26.05 -88.78
N LEU A 60 6.59 -24.73 -88.62
CA LEU A 60 6.70 -23.78 -89.73
C LEU A 60 8.12 -23.69 -90.28
N ARG A 61 9.16 -23.80 -89.44
CA ARG A 61 10.56 -23.85 -89.87
C ARG A 61 10.89 -25.04 -90.76
N THR A 62 10.15 -26.15 -90.65
CA THR A 62 10.35 -27.30 -91.56
C THR A 62 9.85 -27.04 -92.99
N ARG A 63 8.93 -26.08 -93.17
CA ARG A 63 8.26 -25.82 -94.46
C ARG A 63 8.55 -24.45 -95.06
N TYR A 64 9.01 -23.50 -94.26
CA TYR A 64 9.23 -22.12 -94.66
C TYR A 64 10.60 -21.63 -94.21
N THR A 65 11.22 -20.75 -95.00
CA THR A 65 12.45 -20.05 -94.64
C THR A 65 12.20 -18.93 -93.63
N ASP A 66 13.25 -18.50 -92.94
CA ASP A 66 13.16 -17.53 -91.84
C ASP A 66 12.56 -16.16 -92.22
N LYS A 67 12.46 -15.86 -93.53
CA LYS A 67 11.88 -14.62 -94.07
C LYS A 67 10.38 -14.70 -94.37
N HIS A 68 9.74 -15.86 -94.18
CA HIS A 68 8.33 -16.03 -94.52
C HIS A 68 7.42 -15.28 -93.52
N SER A 69 6.45 -14.52 -94.04
CA SER A 69 5.56 -13.65 -93.25
C SER A 69 4.84 -14.40 -92.11
N LYS A 70 4.40 -15.65 -92.33
CA LYS A 70 3.73 -16.44 -91.28
C LYS A 70 4.66 -16.81 -90.12
N LEU A 71 5.96 -17.00 -90.38
CA LEU A 71 6.94 -17.30 -89.33
C LEU A 71 7.27 -16.04 -88.52
N GLN A 72 7.44 -14.90 -89.20
CA GLN A 72 7.69 -13.61 -88.55
C GLN A 72 6.52 -13.19 -87.65
N ALA A 73 5.27 -13.40 -88.12
CA ALA A 73 4.08 -13.15 -87.32
C ALA A 73 4.09 -13.99 -86.01
N LYS A 74 4.40 -15.28 -86.11
CA LYS A 74 4.46 -16.19 -84.95
C LYS A 74 5.64 -15.90 -84.01
N LEU A 75 6.79 -15.50 -84.54
CA LEU A 75 7.93 -15.06 -83.73
C LEU A 75 7.59 -13.80 -82.92
N LYS A 76 6.90 -12.84 -83.54
CA LYS A 76 6.44 -11.62 -82.85
C LYS A 76 5.35 -11.93 -81.81
N GLU A 77 4.47 -12.88 -82.10
CA GLU A 77 3.50 -13.39 -81.13
C GLU A 77 4.19 -14.02 -79.91
N LEU A 78 5.23 -14.85 -80.13
CA LEU A 78 6.03 -15.45 -79.07
C LEU A 78 6.75 -14.38 -78.22
N GLU A 79 7.34 -13.37 -78.86
CA GLU A 79 8.00 -12.25 -78.16
C GLU A 79 7.03 -11.49 -77.26
N ASN A 80 5.85 -11.15 -77.78
CA ASN A 80 4.79 -10.49 -77.00
C ASN A 80 4.35 -11.35 -75.80
N LEU A 81 4.19 -12.66 -75.99
CA LEU A 81 3.82 -13.58 -74.90
C LEU A 81 4.90 -13.68 -73.83
N LYS A 82 6.19 -13.71 -74.21
CA LYS A 82 7.32 -13.71 -73.27
C LYS A 82 7.43 -12.38 -72.51
N ALA A 83 7.25 -11.26 -73.19
CA ALA A 83 7.20 -9.94 -72.54
C ALA A 83 6.04 -9.84 -71.55
N HIS A 84 4.85 -10.34 -71.92
CA HIS A 84 3.68 -10.38 -71.05
C HIS A 84 3.93 -11.24 -69.80
N LYS A 85 4.52 -12.43 -69.97
CA LYS A 85 4.96 -13.30 -68.85
C LYS A 85 5.87 -12.54 -67.87
N GLN A 86 6.87 -11.84 -68.40
CA GLN A 86 7.84 -11.13 -67.58
C GLN A 86 7.23 -9.96 -66.80
N THR A 87 6.36 -9.17 -67.44
CA THR A 87 5.64 -8.09 -66.75
C THR A 87 4.73 -8.60 -65.63
N ILE A 88 4.07 -9.75 -65.82
CA ILE A 88 3.27 -10.38 -64.76
C ILE A 88 4.19 -10.89 -63.65
N SER A 89 5.31 -11.53 -63.97
CA SER A 89 6.24 -12.05 -62.96
C SER A 89 6.89 -10.95 -62.11
N GLU A 90 7.30 -9.82 -62.72
CA GLU A 90 7.88 -8.66 -62.04
C GLU A 90 6.85 -7.93 -61.17
N LYS A 91 5.62 -7.74 -61.67
CA LYS A 91 4.55 -7.07 -60.93
C LYS A 91 4.01 -7.91 -59.76
N HIS A 92 4.21 -9.22 -59.79
CA HIS A 92 3.66 -10.17 -58.80
C HIS A 92 4.67 -10.62 -57.72
N GLN A 93 5.91 -10.13 -57.73
CA GLN A 93 6.91 -10.45 -56.69
C GLN A 93 6.56 -9.86 -55.31
N SER A 94 5.57 -8.97 -55.22
CA SER A 94 5.19 -8.24 -54.00
C SER A 94 3.69 -8.25 -53.70
N ILE A 95 2.92 -9.21 -54.23
CA ILE A 95 1.46 -9.20 -54.02
C ILE A 95 1.10 -9.76 -52.66
N ASP A 96 0.59 -8.86 -51.83
CA ASP A 96 -0.11 -9.12 -50.58
C ASP A 96 -1.43 -9.86 -50.88
N SER A 97 -1.87 -10.67 -49.93
CA SER A 97 -3.01 -11.62 -50.03
C SER A 97 -4.38 -11.02 -50.39
N THR A 98 -4.46 -9.70 -50.63
CA THR A 98 -5.69 -8.92 -50.82
C THR A 98 -6.22 -8.90 -52.25
N ASP A 99 -5.40 -9.21 -53.28
CA ASP A 99 -5.85 -9.19 -54.69
C ASP A 99 -6.54 -10.50 -55.15
N LEU A 100 -6.78 -11.43 -54.23
CA LEU A 100 -7.41 -12.72 -54.53
C LEU A 100 -8.87 -12.59 -55.00
N ASP A 101 -9.59 -11.57 -54.53
CA ASP A 101 -10.96 -11.26 -54.97
C ASP A 101 -11.02 -10.87 -56.46
N SER A 102 -9.96 -10.21 -56.97
CA SER A 102 -9.82 -9.87 -58.40
C SER A 102 -9.62 -11.11 -59.27
N LEU A 103 -8.94 -12.14 -58.74
CA LEU A 103 -8.75 -13.43 -59.42
C LEU A 103 -10.07 -14.21 -59.53
N TRP A 104 -10.95 -14.07 -58.54
CA TRP A 104 -12.31 -14.63 -58.55
C TRP A 104 -13.15 -14.06 -59.69
N GLN A 105 -13.08 -12.74 -59.92
CA GLN A 105 -13.79 -12.07 -61.01
C GLN A 105 -13.27 -12.48 -62.40
N ILE A 106 -11.97 -12.68 -62.53
CA ILE A 106 -11.36 -13.15 -63.78
C ILE A 106 -11.79 -14.59 -64.09
N ALA A 107 -11.74 -15.49 -63.11
CA ALA A 107 -12.15 -16.88 -63.30
C ALA A 107 -13.62 -17.02 -63.74
N ASN A 108 -14.51 -16.17 -63.24
CA ASN A 108 -15.93 -16.20 -63.59
C ASN A 108 -16.28 -15.52 -64.92
N THR A 109 -15.33 -14.79 -65.55
CA THR A 109 -15.57 -14.03 -66.79
C THR A 109 -14.90 -14.64 -68.02
N LEU A 110 -14.15 -15.75 -67.90
CA LEU A 110 -13.54 -16.42 -69.06
C LEU A 110 -14.58 -17.18 -69.92
N PRO A 111 -14.59 -17.00 -71.26
CA PRO A 111 -15.48 -17.73 -72.16
C PRO A 111 -15.20 -19.24 -72.20
N GLN A 112 -16.27 -20.03 -72.26
CA GLN A 112 -16.31 -21.51 -72.14
C GLN A 112 -15.88 -22.31 -73.40
N ASP A 113 -14.89 -21.86 -74.17
CA ASP A 113 -14.41 -22.67 -75.30
C ASP A 113 -13.18 -23.52 -74.92
N GLY A 114 -13.44 -24.77 -74.52
CA GLY A 114 -12.45 -25.87 -74.55
C GLY A 114 -11.81 -26.31 -73.22
N GLU A 115 -11.89 -25.55 -72.13
CA GLU A 115 -11.04 -25.75 -70.93
C GLU A 115 -11.81 -26.06 -69.63
N LYS A 116 -12.76 -27.02 -69.67
CA LYS A 116 -13.56 -27.39 -68.49
C LYS A 116 -12.75 -28.02 -67.35
N GLN A 117 -11.62 -28.67 -67.65
CA GLN A 117 -10.87 -29.47 -66.66
C GLN A 117 -9.96 -28.60 -65.77
N ASN A 118 -9.32 -27.58 -66.33
CA ASN A 118 -8.41 -26.67 -65.61
C ASN A 118 -9.18 -25.68 -64.74
N ASN A 119 -10.31 -25.18 -65.23
CA ASN A 119 -11.21 -24.30 -64.47
C ASN A 119 -11.83 -25.02 -63.26
N ALA A 120 -12.13 -26.32 -63.37
CA ALA A 120 -12.64 -27.12 -62.24
C ALA A 120 -11.61 -27.25 -61.10
N LEU A 121 -10.32 -27.38 -61.43
CA LEU A 121 -9.26 -27.41 -60.42
C LEU A 121 -9.11 -26.04 -59.73
N LEU A 122 -9.19 -24.95 -60.48
CA LEU A 122 -9.13 -23.60 -59.93
C LEU A 122 -10.30 -23.30 -58.99
N VAL A 123 -11.50 -23.65 -59.42
CA VAL A 123 -12.72 -23.49 -58.63
C VAL A 123 -12.64 -24.31 -57.35
N SER A 124 -12.15 -25.56 -57.41
CA SER A 124 -11.99 -26.37 -56.20
C SER A 124 -10.93 -25.79 -55.25
N GLN A 125 -9.79 -25.32 -55.76
CA GLN A 125 -8.76 -24.68 -54.95
C GLN A 125 -9.25 -23.39 -54.29
N LEU A 126 -10.00 -22.58 -55.02
CA LEU A 126 -10.58 -21.34 -54.52
C LEU A 126 -11.66 -21.61 -53.46
N LEU A 127 -12.48 -22.65 -53.67
CA LEU A 127 -13.44 -23.12 -52.68
C LEU A 127 -12.75 -23.56 -51.39
N THR A 128 -11.62 -24.30 -51.47
CA THR A 128 -10.87 -24.69 -50.25
C THR A 128 -10.26 -23.49 -49.52
N LEU A 129 -9.89 -22.43 -50.24
CA LEU A 129 -9.37 -21.22 -49.63
C LEU A 129 -10.48 -20.43 -48.93
N GLU A 130 -11.64 -20.31 -49.57
CA GLU A 130 -12.81 -19.67 -48.98
C GLU A 130 -13.30 -20.43 -47.74
N GLU A 131 -13.31 -21.76 -47.78
CA GLU A 131 -13.60 -22.60 -46.62
C GLU A 131 -12.59 -22.37 -45.49
N ALA A 132 -11.29 -22.25 -45.81
CA ALA A 132 -10.26 -21.94 -44.82
C ALA A 132 -10.42 -20.54 -44.21
N LYS A 133 -10.79 -19.54 -45.02
CA LYS A 133 -11.08 -18.16 -44.58
C LYS A 133 -12.29 -18.12 -43.64
N ASN A 134 -13.37 -18.79 -44.02
CA ASN A 134 -14.58 -18.88 -43.21
C ASN A 134 -14.32 -19.61 -41.89
N SER A 135 -13.52 -20.68 -41.91
CA SER A 135 -13.09 -21.38 -40.69
C SER A 135 -12.28 -20.47 -39.75
N LEU A 136 -11.40 -19.63 -40.30
CA LEU A 136 -10.61 -18.66 -39.53
C LEU A 136 -11.51 -17.61 -38.88
N ALA A 137 -12.44 -17.03 -39.64
CA ALA A 137 -13.42 -16.08 -39.13
C ALA A 137 -14.29 -16.69 -38.03
N GLN A 138 -14.76 -17.92 -38.22
CA GLN A 138 -15.53 -18.66 -37.22
C GLN A 138 -14.71 -18.86 -35.92
N HIS A 139 -13.46 -19.33 -36.02
CA HIS A 139 -12.62 -19.53 -34.84
C HIS A 139 -12.30 -18.22 -34.10
N GLN A 140 -12.15 -17.11 -34.82
CA GLN A 140 -11.97 -15.80 -34.22
C GLN A 140 -13.21 -15.37 -33.42
N GLN A 141 -14.41 -15.48 -34.01
CA GLN A 141 -15.66 -15.16 -33.32
C GLN A 141 -15.88 -16.03 -32.09
N GLU A 142 -15.57 -17.32 -32.16
CA GLU A 142 -15.65 -18.23 -31.01
C GLU A 142 -14.70 -17.81 -29.87
N LEU A 143 -13.49 -17.33 -30.20
CA LEU A 143 -12.55 -16.80 -29.20
C LEU A 143 -13.06 -15.53 -28.55
N ASP A 144 -13.61 -14.60 -29.33
CA ASP A 144 -14.17 -13.35 -28.82
C ASP A 144 -15.35 -13.64 -27.86
N MET A 145 -16.20 -14.62 -28.19
CA MET A 145 -17.28 -15.09 -27.31
C MET A 145 -16.74 -15.73 -26.01
N LEU A 146 -15.67 -16.53 -26.09
CA LEU A 146 -14.99 -17.11 -24.93
C LEU A 146 -14.42 -16.02 -24.02
N ASP A 147 -13.81 -14.98 -24.60
CA ASP A 147 -13.26 -13.84 -23.86
C ASP A 147 -14.33 -13.06 -23.12
N GLU A 148 -15.49 -12.84 -23.74
CA GLU A 148 -16.63 -12.22 -23.08
C GLU A 148 -17.12 -13.06 -21.89
N GLN A 149 -17.26 -14.38 -22.07
CA GLN A 149 -17.67 -15.30 -21.00
C GLN A 149 -16.68 -15.31 -19.84
N ILE A 150 -15.37 -15.35 -20.13
CA ILE A 150 -14.31 -15.26 -19.12
C ILE A 150 -14.42 -13.94 -18.36
N ARG A 151 -14.65 -12.82 -19.04
CA ARG A 151 -14.78 -11.50 -18.41
C ARG A 151 -15.98 -11.44 -17.46
N LEU A 152 -17.13 -11.99 -17.87
CA LEU A 152 -18.33 -12.06 -17.04
C LEU A 152 -18.11 -12.91 -15.79
N ILE A 153 -17.48 -14.08 -15.93
CA ILE A 153 -17.20 -14.96 -14.80
C ILE A 153 -16.13 -14.38 -13.88
N ALA A 154 -15.10 -13.73 -14.41
CA ALA A 154 -14.09 -13.03 -13.64
C ALA A 154 -14.72 -11.95 -12.74
N ALA A 155 -15.60 -11.12 -13.31
CA ALA A 155 -16.31 -10.09 -12.57
C ALA A 155 -17.16 -10.70 -11.43
N ARG A 156 -17.93 -11.76 -11.73
CA ARG A 156 -18.75 -12.45 -10.72
C ARG A 156 -17.91 -13.14 -9.64
N LEU A 157 -16.76 -13.70 -10.00
CA LEU A 157 -15.86 -14.37 -9.05
C LEU A 157 -15.22 -13.36 -8.10
N SER A 158 -14.81 -12.19 -8.61
CA SER A 158 -14.25 -11.11 -7.79
C SER A 158 -15.25 -10.61 -6.75
N SER A 159 -16.50 -10.33 -7.16
CA SER A 159 -17.56 -9.87 -6.25
C SER A 159 -17.93 -10.93 -5.21
N THR A 160 -18.01 -12.20 -5.61
CA THR A 160 -18.30 -13.31 -4.70
C THR A 160 -17.19 -13.48 -3.67
N THR A 161 -15.93 -13.33 -4.09
CA THR A 161 -14.76 -13.47 -3.21
C THR A 161 -14.75 -12.44 -2.08
N ASP A 162 -15.09 -11.18 -2.38
CA ASP A 162 -15.15 -10.14 -1.37
C ASP A 162 -16.30 -10.34 -0.39
N ILE A 163 -17.46 -10.82 -0.87
CA ILE A 163 -18.60 -11.18 -0.03
C ILE A 163 -18.23 -12.32 0.92
N ASP A 164 -17.62 -13.39 0.41
CA ASP A 164 -17.21 -14.54 1.22
C ASP A 164 -16.15 -14.17 2.26
N LYS A 165 -15.19 -13.29 1.93
CA LYS A 165 -14.21 -12.75 2.90
C LYS A 165 -14.91 -11.96 4.01
N LYS A 166 -15.85 -11.07 3.66
CA LYS A 166 -16.63 -10.30 4.63
C LYS A 166 -17.47 -11.22 5.52
N LEU A 167 -18.13 -12.21 4.93
CA LEU A 167 -18.93 -13.20 5.65
C LEU A 167 -18.06 -13.98 6.65
N ARG A 168 -16.91 -14.51 6.22
CA ARG A 168 -15.98 -15.23 7.10
C ARG A 168 -15.46 -14.35 8.24
N LYS A 169 -15.14 -13.08 7.95
CA LYS A 169 -14.75 -12.12 8.99
C LYS A 169 -15.88 -11.93 10.00
N LEU A 170 -17.11 -11.71 9.53
CA LEU A 170 -18.27 -11.49 10.37
C LEU A 170 -18.62 -12.72 11.21
N GLN A 171 -18.52 -13.93 10.63
CA GLN A 171 -18.72 -15.20 11.33
C GLN A 171 -17.69 -15.39 12.45
N ARG A 172 -16.40 -15.16 12.17
CA ARG A 172 -15.34 -15.24 13.18
C ARG A 172 -15.55 -14.19 14.28
N ASP A 173 -15.89 -12.96 13.91
CA ASP A 173 -16.14 -11.89 14.89
C ASP A 173 -17.37 -12.22 15.76
N LEU A 174 -18.40 -12.82 15.19
CA LEU A 174 -19.58 -13.31 15.90
C LEU A 174 -19.22 -14.45 16.86
N GLU A 175 -18.43 -15.42 16.43
CA GLU A 175 -17.96 -16.53 17.26
C GLU A 175 -17.13 -16.03 18.45
N VAL A 176 -16.18 -15.12 18.21
CA VAL A 176 -15.37 -14.49 19.26
C VAL A 176 -16.24 -13.73 20.25
N LYS A 177 -17.22 -12.94 19.77
CA LYS A 177 -18.13 -12.19 20.63
C LYS A 177 -19.04 -13.10 21.46
N GLN A 178 -19.54 -14.19 20.87
CA GLN A 178 -20.34 -15.18 21.59
C GLN A 178 -19.53 -15.86 22.70
N ASN A 179 -18.29 -16.26 22.41
CA ASN A 179 -17.40 -16.86 23.38
C ASN A 179 -17.04 -15.88 24.51
N LEU A 180 -16.70 -14.63 24.18
CA LEU A 180 -16.41 -13.59 25.16
C LEU A 180 -17.63 -13.27 26.04
N TYR A 181 -18.82 -13.18 25.43
CA TYR A 181 -20.06 -12.97 26.17
C TYR A 181 -20.32 -14.12 27.15
N LYS A 182 -20.12 -15.36 26.71
CA LYS A 182 -20.27 -16.54 27.56
C LYS A 182 -19.29 -16.53 28.75
N ASP A 183 -18.00 -16.24 28.51
CA ASP A 183 -16.98 -16.14 29.58
C ASP A 183 -17.30 -15.00 30.56
N MET A 184 -17.69 -13.82 30.06
CA MET A 184 -18.09 -12.70 30.91
C MET A 184 -19.33 -13.03 31.75
N LEU A 185 -20.34 -13.69 31.15
CA LEU A 185 -21.54 -14.11 31.86
C LEU A 185 -21.21 -15.14 32.95
N GLU A 186 -20.36 -16.12 32.65
CA GLU A 186 -19.90 -17.11 33.61
C GLU A 186 -19.17 -16.46 34.80
N ARG A 187 -18.23 -15.56 34.52
CA ARG A 187 -17.50 -14.80 35.57
C ARG A 187 -18.42 -13.92 36.40
N TYR A 188 -19.43 -13.32 35.78
CA TYR A 188 -20.42 -12.49 36.48
C TYR A 188 -21.24 -13.32 37.46
N GLU A 189 -21.78 -14.47 37.03
CA GLU A 189 -22.54 -15.35 37.90
C GLU A 189 -21.67 -15.92 39.03
N MET A 190 -20.43 -16.33 38.74
CA MET A 190 -19.49 -16.77 39.78
C MET A 190 -19.18 -15.68 40.80
N SER A 191 -18.92 -14.45 40.35
CA SER A 191 -18.65 -13.31 41.25
C SER A 191 -19.87 -12.96 42.12
N LYS A 192 -21.07 -13.07 41.56
CA LYS A 192 -22.33 -12.86 42.28
C LYS A 192 -22.53 -13.93 43.35
N VAL A 193 -22.29 -15.20 43.02
CA VAL A 193 -22.36 -16.33 43.98
C VAL A 193 -21.30 -16.18 45.07
N THR A 194 -20.03 -15.91 44.72
CA THR A 194 -18.95 -15.71 45.70
C THR A 194 -19.21 -14.48 46.57
N GLY A 195 -19.67 -13.36 46.01
CA GLY A 195 -20.01 -12.16 46.76
C GLY A 195 -21.17 -12.38 47.72
N GLN A 196 -22.17 -13.18 47.34
CA GLN A 196 -23.21 -13.63 48.26
C GLN A 196 -22.61 -14.52 49.36
N LEU A 197 -21.78 -15.51 49.02
CA LEU A 197 -21.12 -16.39 49.99
C LEU A 197 -20.30 -15.62 51.02
N VAL A 198 -19.51 -14.62 50.59
CA VAL A 198 -18.73 -13.75 51.49
C VAL A 198 -19.63 -12.90 52.40
N ARG A 199 -20.84 -12.52 51.96
CA ARG A 199 -21.80 -11.81 52.82
C ARG A 199 -22.52 -12.75 53.79
N TYR A 200 -22.73 -14.01 53.41
CA TYR A 200 -23.38 -15.03 54.26
C TYR A 200 -22.40 -15.65 55.27
N GLU A 201 -21.15 -15.89 54.88
CA GLU A 201 -20.04 -16.18 55.79
C GLU A 201 -19.71 -14.89 56.54
N GLY A 202 -20.38 -14.64 57.66
CA GLY A 202 -20.21 -13.44 58.50
C GLY A 202 -18.75 -13.15 58.93
N PRO A 203 -18.51 -12.07 59.69
CA PRO A 203 -17.17 -11.53 60.02
C PRO A 203 -16.24 -12.45 60.86
N ASP A 204 -16.56 -13.73 61.03
CA ASP A 204 -15.83 -14.72 61.84
C ASP A 204 -14.43 -15.10 61.32
N LYS A 205 -13.94 -14.45 60.25
CA LYS A 205 -12.58 -14.65 59.74
C LYS A 205 -11.51 -13.90 60.53
N VAL A 206 -11.87 -13.01 61.45
CA VAL A 206 -10.91 -12.29 62.30
C VAL A 206 -10.68 -13.04 63.61
N LYS A 207 -9.79 -14.05 63.57
CA LYS A 207 -9.26 -14.64 64.80
C LYS A 207 -8.25 -13.67 65.40
N THR A 208 -8.63 -13.00 66.48
CA THR A 208 -7.74 -12.11 67.23
C THR A 208 -6.61 -12.95 67.84
N ILE A 209 -5.41 -12.91 67.25
CA ILE A 209 -4.24 -13.68 67.72
C ILE A 209 -3.70 -13.07 69.02
N GLU A 210 -3.66 -11.73 69.09
CA GLU A 210 -3.24 -10.97 70.26
C GLU A 210 -4.16 -9.77 70.47
N ARG A 211 -4.44 -9.45 71.74
CA ARG A 211 -5.21 -8.25 72.09
C ARG A 211 -4.31 -7.03 71.97
N ALA A 212 -4.90 -5.88 71.60
CA ALA A 212 -4.18 -4.62 71.56
C ALA A 212 -3.49 -4.34 72.91
N TYR A 213 -2.17 -4.16 72.89
CA TYR A 213 -1.39 -3.78 74.07
C TYR A 213 -1.47 -2.26 74.26
N SER A 214 -1.68 -1.81 75.50
CA SER A 214 -1.60 -0.39 75.86
C SER A 214 -0.13 -0.03 76.13
N PRO A 215 0.41 1.05 75.53
CA PRO A 215 1.82 1.38 75.68
C PRO A 215 2.17 1.61 77.15
N SER A 216 3.18 0.89 77.63
CA SER A 216 3.67 0.96 79.03
C SER A 216 4.45 2.24 79.33
N VAL A 217 4.85 2.99 78.30
CA VAL A 217 5.61 4.24 78.43
C VAL A 217 4.99 5.29 77.52
N PRO A 218 4.82 6.55 77.98
CA PRO A 218 4.37 7.63 77.12
C PRO A 218 5.37 7.86 75.98
N ILE A 219 4.86 8.01 74.76
CA ILE A 219 5.65 8.32 73.55
C ILE A 219 6.11 9.80 73.52
N ASN A 220 5.70 10.61 74.50
CA ASN A 220 6.03 12.04 74.55
C ASN A 220 7.52 12.28 74.87
N ASN A 221 8.05 13.39 74.35
CA ASN A 221 9.40 13.85 74.64
C ASN A 221 9.55 14.13 76.15
N PRO A 222 10.60 13.63 76.83
CA PRO A 222 10.69 13.76 78.27
C PRO A 222 10.90 15.22 78.69
N LEU A 223 10.21 15.64 79.76
CA LEU A 223 10.14 17.04 80.21
C LEU A 223 11.51 17.68 80.44
N TRP A 224 12.52 16.90 80.82
CA TRP A 224 13.88 17.41 81.06
C TRP A 224 14.52 18.00 79.80
N ILE A 225 14.20 17.48 78.61
CA ILE A 225 14.72 18.02 77.33
C ILE A 225 14.19 19.44 77.12
N SER A 226 12.89 19.66 77.34
CA SER A 226 12.27 20.98 77.21
C SER A 226 12.83 21.98 78.22
N VAL A 227 13.12 21.54 79.45
CA VAL A 227 13.73 22.39 80.50
C VAL A 227 15.15 22.81 80.10
N VAL A 228 15.98 21.87 79.66
CA VAL A 228 17.36 22.16 79.21
C VAL A 228 17.34 23.13 78.03
N LEU A 229 16.47 22.88 77.04
CA LEU A 229 16.35 23.76 75.88
C LEU A 229 15.90 25.18 76.27
N GLY A 230 14.97 25.30 77.22
CA GLY A 230 14.50 26.58 77.74
C GLY A 230 15.60 27.38 78.44
N ILE A 231 16.44 26.72 79.25
CA ILE A 231 17.58 27.36 79.91
C ILE A 231 18.60 27.88 78.88
N VAL A 232 18.92 27.05 77.87
CA VAL A 232 19.88 27.42 76.82
C VAL A 232 19.37 28.61 76.00
N LEU A 233 18.10 28.56 75.56
CA LEU A 233 17.48 29.67 74.82
C LEU A 233 17.35 30.94 75.66
N GLY A 234 17.01 30.81 76.95
CA GLY A 234 16.91 31.95 77.87
C GLY A 234 18.25 32.66 78.08
N LEU A 235 19.33 31.89 78.27
CA LEU A 235 20.69 32.44 78.38
C LEU A 235 21.10 33.17 77.10
N PHE A 236 20.88 32.53 75.95
CA PHE A 236 21.22 33.12 74.65
C PHE A 236 20.45 34.42 74.38
N CYS A 237 19.15 34.43 74.69
CA CYS A 237 18.30 35.60 74.57
C CYS A 237 18.74 36.73 75.52
N GLY A 238 19.09 36.42 76.77
CA GLY A 238 19.59 37.41 77.73
C GLY A 238 20.89 38.08 77.27
N ILE A 239 21.85 37.29 76.78
CA ILE A 239 23.11 37.81 76.23
C ILE A 239 22.85 38.68 75.00
N ALA A 240 21.99 38.22 74.08
CA ALA A 240 21.62 38.97 72.90
C ALA A 240 20.96 40.32 73.27
N LEU A 241 20.09 40.34 74.28
CA LEU A 241 19.40 41.57 74.71
C LEU A 241 20.38 42.60 75.31
N VAL A 242 21.33 42.15 76.14
CA VAL A 242 22.39 43.02 76.70
C VAL A 242 23.28 43.57 75.59
N PHE A 243 23.63 42.73 74.61
CA PHE A 243 24.45 43.14 73.47
C PHE A 243 23.74 44.19 72.60
N VAL A 244 22.45 43.99 72.31
CA VAL A 244 21.61 44.98 71.60
C VAL A 244 21.52 46.28 72.41
N TYR A 245 21.28 46.20 73.72
CA TYR A 245 21.23 47.39 74.57
C TYR A 245 22.57 48.15 74.58
N ALA A 246 23.69 47.44 74.62
CA ALA A 246 25.03 48.03 74.55
C ALA A 246 25.32 48.68 73.18
N LEU A 247 24.84 48.10 72.08
CA LEU A 247 24.95 48.68 70.73
C LEU A 247 24.09 49.94 70.56
N LEU A 248 22.93 50.01 71.22
CA LEU A 248 22.05 51.19 71.19
C LEU A 248 22.50 52.29 72.18
N ASP A 249 23.39 51.98 73.14
CA ASP A 249 23.92 52.95 74.08
C ASP A 249 24.85 53.95 73.36
N THR A 250 24.30 55.11 73.03
CA THR A 250 24.98 56.22 72.35
C THR A 250 25.76 57.11 73.31
N ARG A 251 25.96 56.70 74.57
CA ARG A 251 26.76 57.45 75.54
C ARG A 251 28.24 57.44 75.16
N ILE A 252 28.79 58.62 74.96
CA ILE A 252 30.22 58.84 74.74
C ILE A 252 30.95 58.61 76.07
N LYS A 253 31.55 57.43 76.25
CA LYS A 253 32.28 57.06 77.48
C LYS A 253 33.80 57.12 77.34
N ASP A 254 34.32 57.11 76.11
CA ASP A 254 35.76 57.05 75.85
C ASP A 254 36.32 58.43 75.44
N MET A 255 37.46 58.80 76.01
CA MET A 255 38.17 60.06 75.75
C MET A 255 38.53 60.19 74.26
N LYS A 256 38.84 59.06 73.61
CA LYS A 256 39.15 59.01 72.18
C LYS A 256 37.95 59.38 71.31
N THR A 257 36.76 58.96 71.71
CA THR A 257 35.50 59.27 70.99
C THR A 257 35.18 60.77 71.08
N VAL A 258 35.43 61.42 72.24
CA VAL A 258 35.29 62.87 72.39
C VAL A 258 36.29 63.64 71.52
N ALA A 259 37.56 63.23 71.53
CA ALA A 259 38.61 63.88 70.73
C ALA A 259 38.35 63.74 69.21
N HIS A 260 37.84 62.58 68.76
CA HIS A 260 37.49 62.37 67.36
C HIS A 260 36.25 63.14 66.91
N LEU A 261 35.20 63.22 67.74
CA LEU A 261 34.00 64.00 67.38
C LEU A 261 34.26 65.51 67.35
N THR A 262 35.16 66.00 68.21
CA THR A 262 35.37 67.45 68.42
C THR A 262 36.61 67.98 67.68
N GLU A 263 37.38 67.11 67.02
CA GLU A 263 38.67 67.40 66.35
C GLU A 263 39.68 68.21 67.20
N GLN A 264 39.52 68.18 68.53
CA GLN A 264 40.35 68.92 69.49
C GLN A 264 40.87 67.97 70.58
N PRO A 265 42.12 68.17 71.06
CA PRO A 265 42.67 67.36 72.14
C PRO A 265 41.93 67.66 73.46
N VAL A 266 41.51 66.62 74.17
CA VAL A 266 40.79 66.75 75.46
C VAL A 266 41.75 67.31 76.52
N LEU A 267 41.53 68.56 76.95
CA LEU A 267 42.47 69.30 77.82
C LEU A 267 42.43 68.88 79.30
N THR A 268 41.29 68.46 79.85
CA THR A 268 41.16 68.08 81.27
C THR A 268 39.91 67.22 81.47
N VAL A 269 39.97 66.26 82.41
CA VAL A 269 38.84 65.44 82.86
C VAL A 269 38.43 65.90 84.26
N MET A 270 37.16 66.30 84.45
CA MET A 270 36.65 66.72 85.75
C MET A 270 35.97 65.54 86.46
N PRO A 271 36.40 65.16 87.69
CA PRO A 271 35.74 64.10 88.45
C PRO A 271 34.41 64.61 89.05
N ILE A 272 33.34 63.84 88.89
CA ILE A 272 32.02 64.13 89.49
C ILE A 272 31.98 63.48 90.88
N VAL A 273 31.80 64.28 91.93
CA VAL A 273 31.57 63.82 93.32
C VAL A 273 30.08 64.02 93.64
N HIS A 274 29.32 62.94 93.85
CA HIS A 274 27.93 63.01 94.35
C HIS A 274 27.92 62.75 95.86
N GLN A 275 27.30 63.65 96.63
CA GLN A 275 27.21 63.61 98.09
C GLN A 275 25.77 63.25 98.49
N GLU A 276 25.58 62.07 99.11
CA GLU A 276 24.33 61.64 99.72
C GLU A 276 24.27 62.13 101.17
N PHE A 277 23.32 63.00 101.52
CA PHE A 277 23.01 63.33 102.92
C PHE A 277 21.50 63.60 103.11
N GLU A 278 20.99 63.02 104.20
CA GLU A 278 19.72 63.29 104.92
C GLU A 278 18.40 62.65 104.44
N ARG A 279 18.10 61.46 105.00
CA ARG A 279 16.72 60.99 105.26
C ARG A 279 16.52 60.32 106.63
N GLU A 280 17.32 60.68 107.64
CA GLU A 280 17.23 60.03 108.98
C GLU A 280 16.77 60.93 110.14
N ILE A 281 16.54 62.24 109.94
CA ILE A 281 16.24 63.15 111.08
C ILE A 281 14.73 63.46 111.28
N ILE A 282 13.83 63.17 110.33
CA ILE A 282 12.44 63.66 110.44
C ILE A 282 11.53 62.76 111.31
N ILE A 283 11.90 61.52 111.65
CA ILE A 283 11.02 60.63 112.42
C ILE A 283 11.09 60.92 113.94
N GLU A 284 12.13 61.58 114.44
CA GLU A 284 12.29 61.82 115.88
C GLU A 284 11.57 63.08 116.39
N ALA A 285 11.18 64.01 115.50
CA ALA A 285 10.55 65.27 115.88
C ALA A 285 9.04 65.19 116.18
N SER A 286 8.33 64.09 115.87
CA SER A 286 6.89 63.98 116.17
C SER A 286 6.56 63.40 117.56
N ARG A 287 7.59 63.06 118.36
CA ARG A 287 7.41 62.46 119.70
C ARG A 287 7.69 63.40 120.88
N SER A 288 7.98 64.67 120.63
CA SER A 288 8.45 65.65 121.64
C SER A 288 7.71 66.99 121.53
N SER A 289 6.44 66.97 121.91
CA SER A 289 5.53 68.09 122.22
C SER A 289 4.28 67.41 122.79
N TYR A 290 4.45 66.61 123.85
CA TYR A 290 4.25 67.00 125.26
C TYR A 290 2.79 67.40 125.50
N GLU A 291 2.08 66.75 126.43
CA GLU A 291 2.24 67.00 127.88
C GLU A 291 2.23 68.50 128.21
#